data_AF-A0A7D7PYQ6-F1
#
_entry.id   AF-A0A7D7PYQ6-F1
#
_cell.length_a   1.000
_cell.length_b   1.000
_cell.length_c   1.000
_cell.angle_alpha   90.00
_cell.angle_beta   90.00
_cell.angle_gamma   90.00
#
_symmetry.space_group_name_H-M   'P 1'
#
loop_
_entity.id
_entity.type
_entity.pdbx_description
1 polymer ?
#
loop_
_entity_poly.entity_id
_entity_poly.type
_entity_poly.pdbx_seq_one_letter_code
_entity_poly.pdbx_strand_id
1 'polypeptide(L)' 'MPQLVPFYFLHLLTFGILILTLLMFITSKYLLPNMLRLLIARILIMKL' A
#
# COMPACT_ATOMS: atom_id res chain seq x y z
N MET A 1 -14.14 -8.41 22.69
CA MET A 1 -14.51 -7.53 23.82
C MET A 1 -15.78 -6.76 23.46
N PRO A 2 -16.65 -6.41 24.42
CA PRO A 2 -18.00 -5.85 24.18
C PRO A 2 -18.00 -4.58 23.32
N GLN A 3 -16.87 -3.88 23.25
CA GLN A 3 -16.70 -2.71 22.38
C GLN A 3 -16.78 -3.05 20.89
N LEU A 4 -16.33 -4.23 20.45
CA LEU A 4 -16.30 -4.67 19.03
C LEU A 4 -17.66 -5.18 18.50
N VAL A 5 -18.76 -4.86 19.18
CA VAL A 5 -20.12 -5.37 18.93
C VAL A 5 -21.03 -4.21 18.50
N PRO A 6 -21.93 -4.35 17.51
CA PRO A 6 -21.73 -4.70 16.11
C PRO A 6 -22.16 -3.56 15.17
N PHE A 7 -22.72 -2.44 15.67
CA PHE A 7 -23.45 -1.47 14.85
C PHE A 7 -22.60 -0.84 13.75
N TYR A 8 -21.28 -0.77 13.96
CA TYR A 8 -20.33 -0.19 13.02
C TYR A 8 -19.49 -1.23 12.26
N PHE A 9 -19.81 -2.54 12.37
CA PHE A 9 -19.02 -3.61 11.74
C PHE A 9 -18.91 -3.41 10.22
N LEU A 10 -20.03 -3.14 9.56
CA LEU A 10 -20.05 -2.93 8.11
C LEU A 10 -19.29 -1.65 7.70
N HIS A 11 -19.36 -0.59 8.51
CA HIS A 11 -18.58 0.62 8.29
C HIS A 11 -17.07 0.35 8.40
N LEU A 12 -16.62 -0.30 9.48
CA LEU A 12 -15.20 -0.64 9.63
C LEU A 12 -14.71 -1.58 8.52
N LEU A 13 -15.51 -2.57 8.13
CA LEU A 13 -15.15 -3.51 7.07
C LEU A 13 -15.05 -2.80 5.71
N THR A 14 -16.04 -1.97 5.35
CA THR A 14 -16.05 -1.24 4.08
C THR A 14 -14.89 -0.26 3.97
N PHE A 15 -14.67 0.58 4.99
CA PHE A 15 -13.54 1.52 4.99
C PHE A 15 -12.19 0.80 5.10
N GLY A 16 -12.10 -0.29 5.85
CA GLY A 16 -10.89 -1.12 5.91
C GLY A 16 -10.51 -1.68 4.55
N ILE A 17 -11.47 -2.26 3.82
CA ILE A 17 -11.24 -2.76 2.45
C ILE A 17 -10.89 -1.63 1.49
N LEU A 18 -11.56 -0.48 1.57
CA LEU A 18 -11.25 0.71 0.76
C LEU A 18 -9.82 1.20 1.00
N ILE A 19 -9.39 1.30 2.25
CA ILE A 19 -8.03 1.74 2.59
C ILE A 19 -7.00 0.73 2.11
N LEU A 20 -7.25 -0.57 2.31
CA LEU A 20 -6.34 -1.62 1.85
C LEU A 20 -6.19 -1.61 0.33
N THR A 21 -7.29 -1.47 -0.42
CA THR A 21 -7.25 -1.40 -1.88
C THR A 21 -6.53 -0.13 -2.37
N LEU A 22 -6.79 1.02 -1.76
CA LEU A 22 -6.07 2.27 -2.05
C LEU A 22 -4.57 2.13 -1.78
N LEU A 23 -4.20 1.53 -0.64
CA LEU A 23 -2.81 1.34 -0.24
C LEU A 23 -2.10 0.37 -1.20
N MET A 24 -2.76 -0.71 -1.61
CA MET A 24 -2.27 -1.62 -2.64
C MET A 24 -2.03 -0.90 -3.98
N PHE A 25 -2.96 -0.04 -4.41
CA PHE A 25 -2.80 0.74 -5.63
C PHE A 25 -1.63 1.73 -5.55
N ILE A 26 -1.52 2.47 -4.45
CA ILE A 26 -0.46 3.47 -4.25
C ILE A 26 0.91 2.80 -4.18
N THR A 27 1.01 1.70 -3.43
CA THR A 27 2.26 0.94 -3.29
C THR A 27 2.70 0.37 -4.63
N SER A 28 1.79 -0.30 -5.35
CA SER A 28 2.08 -0.91 -6.66
C SER A 28 2.46 0.11 -7.72
N LYS A 29 1.70 1.22 -7.85
CA LYS A 29 1.87 2.17 -8.96
C LYS A 29 2.95 3.22 -8.71
N TYR A 30 3.13 3.66 -7.47
CA TYR A 30 3.99 4.82 -7.17
C TYR A 30 5.22 4.46 -6.34
N LEU A 31 5.05 3.79 -5.19
CA LEU A 31 6.16 3.54 -4.28
C LEU A 31 7.16 2.53 -4.85
N LEU A 32 6.70 1.34 -5.24
CA LEU A 32 7.56 0.25 -5.73
C LEU A 32 8.34 0.65 -6.99
N PRO A 33 7.71 1.22 -8.03
CA PRO A 33 8.44 1.62 -9.24
C PRO A 33 9.46 2.70 -8.98
N ASN A 34 9.19 3.62 -8.04
CA ASN A 34 10.16 4.65 -7.68
C ASN A 34 11.42 4.07 -7.01
N MET A 35 11.25 3.13 -6.09
CA MET A 35 12.37 2.41 -5.47
C MET A 35 13.16 1.62 -6.51
N LEU A 36 12.47 0.90 -7.42
CA LEU A 36 13.12 0.16 -8.49
C LEU A 36 13.94 1.06 -9.42
N ARG A 37 13.43 2.23 -9.81
CA ARG A 37 14.17 3.19 -10.65
C ARG A 37 15.48 3.63 -9.99
N LEU A 38 15.47 3.93 -8.70
CA LEU A 38 16.67 4.32 -7.96
C LEU A 38 17.68 3.17 -7.85
N LEU A 39 17.21 1.95 -7.58
CA LEU A 39 18.07 0.77 -7.52
C LEU A 39 18.71 0.46 -8.88
N ILE A 40 17.94 0.53 -9.96
CA ILE A 40 18.44 0.33 -11.32
C ILE A 40 19.46 1.40 -11.69
N ALA A 41 19.19 2.68 -11.39
CA ALA A 41 20.12 3.77 -11.64
C ALA A 41 21.47 3.54 -10.92
N ARG A 42 21.43 3.09 -9.66
CA ARG A 42 22.64 2.75 -8.90
C ARG A 42 23.42 1.61 -9.53
N ILE A 43 22.73 0.55 -9.94
CA ILE A 43 23.37 -0.61 -10.61
C ILE A 43 24.00 -0.16 -11.94
N LEU A 44 23.33 0.70 -12.69
CA LEU A 44 23.82 1.21 -13.98
C LEU A 44 25.09 2.05 -13.80
N ILE A 45 25.13 2.96 -12.81
CA ILE A 45 26.33 3.75 -12.50
C ILE A 45 27.50 2.86 -12.07
N MET A 46 27.25 1.80 -11.29
CA MET A 46 28.30 0.90 -10.81
C MET A 46 28.87 -0.04 -11.88
N LYS A 47 28.10 -0.31 -12.94
CA LYS A 47 28.51 -1.20 -14.04
C LYS A 47 29.19 -0.46 -15.20
N LEU A 48 29.00 0.86 -15.27
CA LEU A 48 29.70 1.74 -16.21
C LEU A 48 31.13 1.96 -15.73
#